data_AF-A0A453HF21-F1
#
_entry.id   AF-A0A453HF21-F1
#
_cell.length_a   1.000
_cell.length_b   1.000
_cell.length_c   1.000
_cell.angle_alpha   90.00
_cell.angle_beta   90.00
_cell.angle_gamma   90.00
#
_symmetry.space_group_name_H-M   'P 1'
#
loop_
_entity.id
_entity.type
_entity.pdbx_description
1 polymer ?
#
loop_
_entity_poly.entity_id
_entity_poly.type
_entity_poly.pdbx_seq_one_letter_code
_entity_poly.pdbx_strand_id
1 'polypeptide(L)'
;MAFAIRAIHHRLPRSLHHSNPLSTSASSHDLRELLRIQRILSDPAATTQPPQTQQRPRAAATADLHQLLHRAAGLSTAEATSLLHRIPNTHRLEHLLQELRGLRLPADEIKNALGSDPDGLLSMEPGEPSRLVELLDELRCRAAIKDQVLSHGVLSAAIATRRRVELLHERGLSRRDALRVISVEPRAILYSLEDVERKVEFLVGRMGFEIGWLVEYPEFLGINLDRSIIPRHNVVEYLASVGGLGDPIEMKHYVRFSRLRFYNLFVKPYPECERIFGGLVRERKDESTEENVRDMKLVVESLH
;
A
#
# COMPACT_ATOMS: atom_id res chain seq x y z
N MET A 1 -37.84 -16.11 -38.99
CA MET A 1 -38.09 -16.45 -37.58
C MET A 1 -37.16 -15.61 -36.72
N ALA A 2 -37.65 -14.48 -36.22
CA ALA A 2 -36.88 -13.56 -35.37
C ALA A 2 -37.08 -13.95 -33.91
N PHE A 3 -36.01 -14.40 -33.24
CA PHE A 3 -36.04 -14.66 -31.80
C PHE A 3 -35.82 -13.34 -31.06
N ALA A 4 -36.89 -12.83 -30.47
CA ALA A 4 -36.85 -11.69 -29.56
C ALA A 4 -36.15 -12.10 -28.25
N ILE A 5 -35.01 -11.47 -27.95
CA ILE A 5 -34.36 -11.58 -26.65
C ILE A 5 -35.20 -10.79 -25.65
N ARG A 6 -35.94 -11.50 -24.81
CA ARG A 6 -36.75 -10.93 -23.74
C ARG A 6 -35.82 -10.51 -22.61
N ALA A 7 -35.54 -9.22 -22.48
CA ALA A 7 -34.81 -8.66 -21.35
C ALA A 7 -35.54 -9.00 -20.04
N ILE A 8 -34.91 -9.82 -19.20
CA ILE A 8 -35.42 -10.15 -17.87
C ILE A 8 -35.05 -9.00 -16.94
N HIS A 9 -35.99 -8.07 -16.74
CA HIS A 9 -35.85 -7.01 -15.76
C HIS A 9 -35.99 -7.58 -14.35
N HIS A 10 -34.88 -8.00 -13.74
CA HIS A 10 -34.81 -8.20 -12.31
C HIS A 10 -34.82 -6.83 -11.62
N ARG A 11 -35.98 -6.43 -11.07
CA ARG A 11 -36.11 -5.25 -10.20
C ARG A 11 -35.33 -5.51 -8.92
N LEU A 12 -34.14 -4.91 -8.80
CA LEU A 12 -33.49 -4.71 -7.51
C LEU A 12 -34.30 -3.70 -6.67
N PRO A 13 -34.27 -3.80 -5.33
CA PRO A 13 -35.05 -2.90 -4.48
C PRO A 13 -34.57 -1.46 -4.66
N ARG A 14 -35.49 -0.62 -5.14
CA ARG A 14 -35.29 0.83 -5.32
C ARG A 14 -34.88 1.47 -3.99
N SER A 15 -33.63 1.91 -3.90
CA SER A 15 -33.23 2.88 -2.89
C SER A 15 -33.47 4.28 -3.47
N LEU A 16 -34.61 4.87 -3.14
CA LEU A 16 -34.78 6.33 -3.27
C LEU A 16 -33.76 6.97 -2.33
N HIS A 17 -32.88 7.86 -2.79
CA HIS A 17 -32.57 9.11 -2.08
C HIS A 17 -31.74 10.07 -2.93
N HIS A 18 -32.14 11.33 -2.79
CA HIS A 18 -31.60 12.54 -3.38
C HIS A 18 -30.13 12.77 -3.04
N SER A 19 -29.40 13.25 -4.05
CA SER A 19 -28.17 14.01 -3.87
C SER A 19 -28.47 15.24 -3.01
N ASN A 20 -27.82 15.35 -1.85
CA ASN A 20 -27.71 16.61 -1.13
C ASN A 20 -26.23 16.90 -0.87
N PRO A 21 -25.80 18.16 -1.03
CA PRO A 21 -24.40 18.53 -0.92
C PRO A 21 -23.95 18.63 0.55
N LEU A 22 -22.67 18.32 0.76
CA LEU A 22 -21.81 18.67 1.89
C LEU A 22 -22.53 19.27 3.11
N SER A 23 -22.72 18.46 4.14
CA SER A 23 -22.89 18.93 5.51
C SER A 23 -22.01 18.10 6.43
N THR A 24 -20.87 18.70 6.76
CA THR A 24 -19.92 18.28 7.78
C THR A 24 -20.60 18.29 9.15
N SER A 25 -21.04 17.13 9.60
CA SER A 25 -21.24 16.88 11.03
C SER A 25 -20.27 15.78 11.47
N ALA A 26 -19.00 16.17 11.61
CA ALA A 26 -17.99 15.33 12.23
C ALA A 26 -18.43 15.00 13.66
N SER A 27 -18.48 13.70 13.98
CA SER A 27 -18.75 13.26 15.35
C SER A 27 -17.68 13.83 16.31
N SER A 28 -18.02 14.03 17.59
CA SER A 28 -17.07 14.50 18.60
C SER A 28 -15.78 13.65 18.70
N HIS A 29 -15.83 12.40 18.22
CA HIS A 29 -14.69 11.49 18.16
C HIS A 29 -13.75 11.83 16.98
N ASP A 30 -14.31 12.23 15.83
CA ASP A 30 -13.55 12.64 14.64
C ASP A 30 -12.78 13.95 14.87
N LEU A 31 -13.36 14.90 15.62
CA LEU A 31 -12.70 16.17 15.92
C LEU A 31 -11.46 15.98 16.80
N ARG A 32 -11.50 15.02 17.76
CA ARG A 32 -10.35 14.69 18.61
C ARG A 32 -9.25 13.99 17.83
N GLU A 33 -9.59 13.10 16.91
CA GLU A 33 -8.63 12.45 16.01
C GLU A 33 -8.03 13.45 15.02
N LEU A 34 -8.81 14.39 14.48
CA LEU A 34 -8.30 15.47 13.63
C LEU A 34 -7.37 16.43 14.37
N LEU A 35 -7.68 16.79 15.63
CA LEU A 35 -6.83 17.62 16.49
C LEU A 35 -5.58 16.85 16.96
N ARG A 36 -5.67 15.53 17.16
CA ARG A 36 -4.53 14.66 17.51
C ARG A 36 -3.57 14.53 16.34
N ILE A 37 -4.08 14.30 15.13
CA ILE A 37 -3.29 14.30 13.89
C ILE A 37 -2.70 15.71 13.65
N GLN A 38 -3.46 16.78 13.90
CA GLN A 38 -2.95 18.14 13.78
C GLN A 38 -1.83 18.43 14.78
N ARG A 39 -1.86 17.86 15.98
CA ARG A 39 -0.79 17.94 16.99
C ARG A 39 0.48 17.17 16.57
N ILE A 40 0.33 16.04 15.87
CA ILE A 40 1.46 15.28 15.29
C ILE A 40 2.06 16.03 14.07
N LEU A 41 1.24 16.81 13.36
CA LEU A 41 1.63 17.58 12.18
C LEU A 41 2.05 19.03 12.49
N SER A 42 1.88 19.53 13.71
CA SER A 42 2.27 20.90 14.08
C SER A 42 3.70 20.92 14.61
N ASP A 43 4.56 21.65 13.90
CA ASP A 43 5.96 21.90 14.21
C ASP A 43 6.21 22.37 15.67
N PRO A 44 7.18 21.80 16.40
CA PRO A 44 7.83 22.46 17.52
C PRO A 44 8.98 23.39 17.07
N ALA A 45 9.12 23.69 15.77
CA ALA A 45 10.20 24.50 15.20
C ALA A 45 10.19 26.00 15.60
N ALA A 46 9.37 26.43 16.56
CA ALA A 46 9.26 27.84 16.95
C ALA A 46 10.13 28.26 18.16
N THR A 47 10.90 27.37 18.80
CA THR A 47 11.75 27.81 19.93
C THR A 47 13.10 27.09 19.99
N THR A 48 13.99 27.36 19.03
CA THR A 48 15.43 27.20 19.32
C THR A 48 16.23 28.27 18.58
N GLN A 49 17.09 28.94 19.35
CA GLN A 49 17.97 30.05 18.95
C GLN A 49 18.81 29.74 17.70
N PRO A 50 19.25 30.76 16.95
CA PRO A 50 20.12 30.57 15.79
C PRO A 50 21.43 29.86 16.21
N PRO A 51 21.84 28.78 15.54
CA PRO A 51 23.11 28.15 15.83
C PRO A 51 24.25 29.05 15.35
N GLN A 52 25.14 29.39 16.27
CA GLN A 52 26.37 30.11 15.97
C GLN A 52 27.25 29.24 15.05
N THR A 53 27.47 29.71 13.83
CA THR A 53 28.29 29.04 12.82
C THR A 53 29.77 29.14 13.18
N GLN A 54 30.26 28.22 14.02
CA GLN A 54 31.69 27.93 14.08
C GLN A 54 32.02 26.95 12.95
N GLN A 55 32.69 27.45 11.90
CA GLN A 55 33.18 26.64 10.79
C GLN A 55 34.21 25.62 11.31
N ARG A 56 33.73 24.39 11.56
CA ARG A 56 34.54 23.25 11.99
C ARG A 56 35.30 22.68 10.77
N PRO A 57 36.57 22.26 10.91
CA PRO A 57 37.33 21.72 9.78
C PRO A 57 36.65 20.46 9.19
N ARG A 58 36.46 20.46 7.87
CA ARG A 58 35.67 19.47 7.10
C ARG A 58 36.12 18.01 7.33
N ALA A 59 37.41 17.79 7.58
CA ALA A 59 37.99 16.46 7.84
C ALA A 59 37.65 15.88 9.21
N ALA A 60 37.40 16.73 10.22
CA ALA A 60 36.97 16.29 11.56
C ALA A 60 35.50 15.85 11.52
N ALA A 61 34.65 16.61 10.83
CA ALA A 61 33.23 16.30 10.68
C ALA A 61 32.99 14.96 9.94
N THR A 62 33.83 14.62 8.95
CA THR A 62 33.73 13.33 8.27
C THR A 62 34.18 12.17 9.16
N ALA A 63 35.24 12.34 9.95
CA ALA A 63 35.70 11.30 10.89
C ALA A 63 34.67 11.02 12.00
N ASP A 64 34.03 12.07 12.52
CA ASP A 64 32.94 11.95 13.51
C ASP A 64 31.74 11.19 12.92
N LEU A 65 31.43 11.42 11.65
CA LEU A 65 30.32 10.77 10.95
C LEU A 65 30.59 9.30 10.62
N HIS A 66 31.83 8.97 10.23
CA HIS A 66 32.29 7.57 10.14
C HIS A 66 32.13 6.85 11.47
N GLN A 67 32.52 7.51 12.58
CA GLN A 67 32.37 6.95 13.92
C GLN A 67 30.90 6.79 14.31
N LEU A 68 30.02 7.73 13.93
CA LEU A 68 28.57 7.63 14.15
C LEU A 68 27.94 6.49 13.35
N LEU A 69 28.29 6.33 12.07
CA LEU A 69 27.81 5.22 11.23
C LEU A 69 28.29 3.85 11.74
N HIS A 70 29.55 3.75 12.16
CA HIS A 70 30.06 2.55 12.80
C HIS A 70 29.32 2.26 14.11
N ARG A 71 29.04 3.28 14.93
CA ARG A 71 28.32 3.12 16.20
C ARG A 71 26.83 2.83 16.05
N ALA A 72 26.16 3.40 15.04
CA ALA A 72 24.73 3.27 14.84
C ALA A 72 24.36 2.00 14.07
N ALA A 73 25.15 1.65 13.05
CA ALA A 73 24.82 0.59 12.09
C ALA A 73 25.91 -0.48 11.95
N GLY A 74 27.01 -0.41 12.71
CA GLY A 74 28.11 -1.37 12.60
C GLY A 74 28.78 -1.38 11.22
N LEU A 75 28.71 -0.27 10.49
CA LEU A 75 29.28 -0.14 9.14
C LEU A 75 30.81 -0.05 9.20
N SER A 76 31.46 -0.71 8.24
CA SER A 76 32.89 -0.54 7.99
C SER A 76 33.18 0.86 7.47
N THR A 77 34.43 1.30 7.60
CA THR A 77 34.89 2.60 7.07
C THR A 77 34.65 2.72 5.57
N ALA A 78 34.85 1.63 4.80
CA ALA A 78 34.61 1.61 3.36
C ALA A 78 33.13 1.79 2.99
N GLU A 79 32.22 1.08 3.66
CA GLU A 79 30.77 1.21 3.44
C GLU A 79 30.28 2.61 3.79
N ALA A 80 30.75 3.16 4.91
CA ALA A 80 30.45 4.53 5.31
C ALA A 80 30.95 5.55 4.29
N THR A 81 32.16 5.40 3.71
CA THR A 81 32.67 6.33 2.68
C THR A 81 31.78 6.34 1.44
N SER A 82 31.32 5.16 1.01
CA SER A 82 30.43 5.02 -0.15
C SER A 82 29.07 5.72 0.08
N LEU A 83 28.49 5.60 1.28
CA LEU A 83 27.23 6.27 1.63
C LEU A 83 27.40 7.80 1.73
N LEU A 84 28.50 8.27 2.32
CA LEU A 84 28.74 9.70 2.51
C LEU A 84 29.00 10.46 1.21
N HIS A 85 29.57 9.81 0.20
CA HIS A 85 29.74 10.42 -1.12
C HIS A 85 28.39 10.73 -1.81
N ARG A 86 27.30 10.04 -1.43
CA ARG A 86 25.97 10.20 -2.02
C ARG A 86 25.17 11.36 -1.40
N ILE A 87 25.64 11.95 -0.30
CA ILE A 87 24.85 12.91 0.48
C ILE A 87 25.56 14.28 0.56
N PRO A 88 24.93 15.36 0.11
CA PRO A 88 25.54 16.70 0.15
C PRO A 88 25.49 17.38 1.53
N ASN A 89 24.56 16.99 2.41
CA ASN A 89 24.31 17.66 3.70
C ASN A 89 24.69 16.80 4.91
N THR A 90 25.84 17.09 5.53
CA THR A 90 26.39 16.34 6.66
C THR A 90 25.67 16.58 7.99
N HIS A 91 25.15 17.80 8.22
CA HIS A 91 24.47 18.17 9.48
C HIS A 91 23.11 17.47 9.63
N ARG A 92 22.30 17.42 8.57
CA ARG A 92 21.02 16.69 8.57
C ARG A 92 21.24 15.20 8.85
N LEU A 93 22.27 14.64 8.23
CA LEU A 93 22.62 13.23 8.43
C LEU A 93 23.05 12.95 9.87
N GLU A 94 23.82 13.84 10.50
CA GLU A 94 24.21 13.69 11.90
C GLU A 94 22.99 13.63 12.82
N HIS A 95 22.03 14.54 12.67
CA HIS A 95 20.78 14.53 13.45
C HIS A 95 19.96 13.26 13.21
N LEU A 96 19.84 12.82 11.96
CA LEU A 96 19.13 11.59 11.61
C LEU A 96 19.79 10.35 12.27
N LEU A 97 21.11 10.24 12.22
CA LEU A 97 21.81 9.11 12.84
C LEU A 97 21.71 9.13 14.38
N GLN A 98 21.72 10.31 14.99
CA GLN A 98 21.47 10.45 16.42
C GLN A 98 20.04 10.02 16.79
N GLU A 99 19.05 10.39 15.98
CA GLU A 99 17.65 9.96 16.15
C GLU A 99 17.52 8.44 16.06
N LEU A 100 18.07 7.81 15.00
CA LEU A 100 18.03 6.36 14.82
C LEU A 100 18.65 5.61 16.02
N ARG A 101 19.69 6.18 16.62
CA ARG A 101 20.30 5.64 17.85
C ARG A 101 19.37 5.79 19.07
N GLY A 102 18.60 6.88 19.12
CA GLY A 102 17.60 7.15 20.15
C GLY A 102 16.42 6.17 20.12
N LEU A 103 16.09 5.62 18.95
CA LEU A 103 15.02 4.63 18.76
C LEU A 103 15.35 3.24 19.34
N ARG A 104 16.57 3.03 19.85
CA ARG A 104 17.04 1.77 20.48
C ARG A 104 16.83 0.52 19.60
N LEU A 105 16.85 0.69 18.29
CA LEU A 105 16.79 -0.41 17.34
C LEU A 105 18.11 -1.19 17.36
N PRO A 106 18.09 -2.52 17.09
CA PRO A 106 19.31 -3.29 16.94
C PRO A 106 20.14 -2.76 15.76
N ALA A 107 21.47 -2.73 15.93
CA ALA A 107 22.38 -2.19 14.90
C ALA A 107 22.26 -2.93 13.56
N ASP A 108 21.96 -4.24 13.60
CA ASP A 108 21.75 -5.05 12.40
C ASP A 108 20.52 -4.61 11.60
N GLU A 109 19.48 -4.11 12.25
CA GLU A 109 18.28 -3.61 11.55
C GLU A 109 18.59 -2.31 10.81
N ILE A 110 19.36 -1.41 11.41
CA ILE A 110 19.82 -0.17 10.75
C ILE A 110 20.72 -0.52 9.56
N LYS A 111 21.62 -1.50 9.73
CA LYS A 111 22.48 -1.99 8.66
C LYS A 111 21.67 -2.59 7.51
N ASN A 112 20.69 -3.45 7.81
CA ASN A 112 19.83 -4.09 6.82
C ASN A 112 18.99 -3.07 6.06
N ALA A 113 18.45 -2.06 6.75
CA ALA A 113 17.70 -0.96 6.14
C ALA A 113 18.58 -0.13 5.19
N LEU A 114 19.80 0.22 5.60
CA LEU A 114 20.78 0.92 4.76
C LEU A 114 21.26 0.08 3.57
N GLY A 115 21.34 -1.25 3.74
CA GLY A 115 21.68 -2.15 2.64
C GLY A 115 20.55 -2.31 1.62
N SER A 116 19.29 -2.28 2.07
CA SER A 116 18.12 -2.53 1.23
C SER A 116 17.63 -1.28 0.49
N ASP A 117 17.47 -0.15 1.19
CA ASP A 117 17.04 1.13 0.61
C ASP A 117 17.76 2.31 1.28
N PRO A 118 19.05 2.54 0.95
CA PRO A 118 19.84 3.60 1.55
C PRO A 118 19.24 4.98 1.25
N ASP A 119 18.78 5.21 0.02
CA ASP A 119 18.21 6.50 -0.36
C ASP A 119 16.89 6.76 0.37
N GLY A 120 16.08 5.72 0.60
CA GLY A 120 14.82 5.83 1.31
C GLY A 120 14.99 6.25 2.77
N LEU A 121 16.03 5.76 3.44
CA LEU A 121 16.36 6.15 4.81
C LEU A 121 17.06 7.52 4.87
N LEU A 122 18.06 7.74 4.03
CA LEU A 122 18.91 8.93 4.09
C LEU A 122 18.24 10.20 3.56
N SER A 123 17.15 10.05 2.80
CA SER A 123 16.31 11.16 2.36
C SER A 123 15.23 11.56 3.37
N MET A 124 15.10 10.85 4.50
CA MET A 124 14.14 11.21 5.56
C MET A 124 14.56 12.50 6.26
N GLU A 125 13.57 13.27 6.69
CA GLU A 125 13.82 14.43 7.55
C GLU A 125 13.96 13.99 9.02
N PRO A 126 14.79 14.69 9.82
CA PRO A 126 14.86 14.42 11.25
C PRO A 126 13.47 14.47 11.91
N GLY A 127 13.17 13.49 12.74
CA GLY A 127 11.87 13.27 13.39
C GLY A 127 10.88 12.46 12.54
N GLU A 128 11.09 12.31 11.23
CA GLU A 128 10.26 11.45 10.37
C GLU A 128 10.38 9.96 10.74
N PRO A 129 11.57 9.38 10.96
CA PRO A 129 11.70 7.99 11.41
C PRO A 129 10.91 7.72 12.68
N SER A 130 11.05 8.57 13.71
CA SER A 130 10.33 8.39 14.98
C SER A 130 8.81 8.40 14.78
N ARG A 131 8.29 9.36 14.00
CA ARG A 131 6.85 9.46 13.70
C ARG A 131 6.32 8.24 12.97
N LEU A 132 7.09 7.67 12.04
CA LEU A 132 6.67 6.47 11.31
C LEU A 132 6.75 5.21 12.17
N VAL A 133 7.75 5.09 13.04
CA VAL A 133 7.81 4.00 14.02
C VAL A 133 6.61 4.05 14.96
N GLU A 134 6.29 5.23 15.51
CA GLU A 134 5.10 5.42 16.35
C GLU A 134 3.81 5.05 15.60
N LEU A 135 3.68 5.47 14.33
CA LEU A 135 2.54 5.10 13.49
C LEU A 135 2.40 3.58 13.34
N LEU A 136 3.52 2.87 13.08
CA LEU A 136 3.55 1.42 12.93
C LEU A 136 3.17 0.70 14.23
N ASP A 137 3.59 1.23 15.38
CA ASP A 137 3.21 0.73 16.69
C ASP A 137 1.71 0.88 16.95
N GLU A 138 1.13 2.03 16.55
CA GLU A 138 -0.29 2.35 16.72
C GLU A 138 -1.23 1.70 15.68
N LEU A 139 -0.71 0.97 14.68
CA LEU A 139 -1.53 0.31 13.65
C LEU A 139 -2.58 -0.62 14.26
N ARG A 140 -3.85 -0.31 13.99
CA ARG A 140 -5.01 -1.13 14.37
C ARG A 140 -5.36 -2.13 13.27
N CYS A 141 -4.52 -3.14 13.08
CA CYS A 141 -4.75 -4.19 12.09
C CYS A 141 -4.66 -5.60 12.70
N ARG A 142 -4.93 -6.62 11.88
CA ARG A 142 -4.80 -8.03 12.30
C ARG A 142 -3.32 -8.33 12.61
N ALA A 143 -3.06 -9.08 13.68
CA ALA A 143 -1.70 -9.46 14.09
C ALA A 143 -0.87 -10.02 12.92
N ALA A 144 -1.43 -10.95 12.14
CA ALA A 144 -0.76 -11.51 10.97
C ALA A 144 -0.34 -10.47 9.91
N ILE A 145 -1.10 -9.40 9.74
CA ILE A 145 -0.72 -8.31 8.82
C ILE A 145 0.40 -7.47 9.44
N LYS A 146 0.30 -7.16 10.73
CA LYS A 146 1.36 -6.43 11.44
C LYS A 146 2.68 -7.20 11.41
N ASP A 147 2.64 -8.50 11.67
CA ASP A 147 3.82 -9.38 11.64
C ASP A 147 4.44 -9.45 10.23
N GLN A 148 3.60 -9.48 9.18
CA GLN A 148 4.08 -9.44 7.79
C GLN A 148 4.70 -8.09 7.43
N VAL A 149 4.12 -6.98 7.88
CA VAL A 149 4.66 -5.63 7.62
C VAL A 149 6.01 -5.45 8.32
N LEU A 150 6.15 -5.98 9.53
CA LEU A 150 7.34 -5.84 10.37
C LEU A 150 8.38 -6.96 10.19
N SER A 151 8.17 -7.88 9.24
CA SER A 151 9.01 -9.08 9.06
C SER A 151 10.49 -8.76 8.77
N HIS A 152 10.76 -7.60 8.17
CA HIS A 152 12.09 -7.13 7.82
C HIS A 152 12.62 -6.03 8.76
N GLY A 153 11.98 -5.85 9.92
CA GLY A 153 12.28 -4.81 10.89
C GLY A 153 11.34 -3.61 10.79
N VAL A 154 11.19 -2.90 11.90
CA VAL A 154 10.35 -1.71 12.05
C VAL A 154 10.89 -0.56 11.20
N LEU A 155 12.20 -0.38 11.11
CA LEU A 155 12.80 0.67 10.29
C LEU A 155 12.60 0.42 8.79
N SER A 156 12.75 -0.83 8.35
CA SER A 156 12.45 -1.22 6.96
C SER A 156 10.98 -0.97 6.62
N ALA A 157 10.07 -1.31 7.54
CA ALA A 157 8.65 -1.02 7.40
C ALA A 157 8.36 0.49 7.36
N ALA A 158 9.08 1.30 8.14
CA ALA A 158 8.95 2.76 8.13
C ALA A 158 9.37 3.35 6.78
N ILE A 159 10.52 2.91 6.25
CA ILE A 159 10.98 3.31 4.90
C ILE A 159 9.96 2.88 3.85
N ALA A 160 9.50 1.63 3.90
CA ALA A 160 8.50 1.12 2.97
C ALA A 160 7.20 1.94 3.02
N THR A 161 6.72 2.27 4.22
CA THR A 161 5.54 3.13 4.47
C THR A 161 5.73 4.50 3.84
N ARG A 162 6.86 5.15 4.12
CA ARG A 162 7.19 6.46 3.56
C ARG A 162 7.17 6.45 2.03
N ARG A 163 7.77 5.44 1.40
CA ARG A 163 7.76 5.31 -0.07
C ARG A 163 6.33 5.24 -0.64
N ARG A 164 5.40 4.55 0.02
CA ARG A 164 3.98 4.53 -0.41
C ARG A 164 3.31 5.87 -0.18
N VAL A 165 3.63 6.57 0.92
CA VAL A 165 3.10 7.91 1.20
C VAL A 165 3.55 8.91 0.13
N GLU A 166 4.82 8.92 -0.23
CA GLU A 166 5.34 9.81 -1.27
C GLU A 166 4.77 9.45 -2.64
N LEU A 167 4.64 8.17 -2.98
CA LEU A 167 3.98 7.74 -4.21
C LEU A 167 2.52 8.23 -4.28
N LEU A 168 1.75 8.05 -3.21
CA LEU A 168 0.37 8.54 -3.16
C LEU A 168 0.30 10.07 -3.22
N HIS A 169 1.30 10.75 -2.64
CA HIS A 169 1.42 12.21 -2.70
C HIS A 169 1.69 12.70 -4.12
N GLU A 170 2.61 12.06 -4.83
CA GLU A 170 2.90 12.32 -6.25
C GLU A 170 1.68 12.11 -7.15
N ARG A 171 0.79 11.16 -6.78
CA ARG A 171 -0.48 10.91 -7.47
C ARG A 171 -1.63 11.85 -7.05
N GLY A 172 -1.37 12.80 -6.17
CA GLY A 172 -2.28 13.92 -5.86
C GLY A 172 -2.93 13.90 -4.48
N LEU A 173 -2.59 12.96 -3.59
CA LEU A 173 -3.02 13.05 -2.18
C LEU A 173 -2.15 14.05 -1.40
N SER A 174 -2.70 14.61 -0.33
CA SER A 174 -1.86 15.26 0.67
C SER A 174 -1.05 14.20 1.43
N ARG A 175 0.17 14.50 1.88
CA ARG A 175 0.95 13.56 2.72
C ARG A 175 0.17 13.08 3.96
N ARG A 176 -0.64 13.97 4.54
CA ARG A 176 -1.53 13.67 5.66
C ARG A 176 -2.56 12.61 5.29
N ASP A 177 -3.21 12.77 4.15
CA ASP A 177 -4.24 11.83 3.70
C ASP A 177 -3.61 10.50 3.25
N ALA A 178 -2.48 10.54 2.57
CA ALA A 178 -1.72 9.33 2.23
C ALA A 178 -1.32 8.54 3.49
N LEU A 179 -0.81 9.21 4.53
CA LEU A 179 -0.55 8.57 5.83
C LEU A 179 -1.81 7.96 6.44
N ARG A 180 -2.95 8.69 6.38
CA ARG A 180 -4.24 8.17 6.87
C ARG A 180 -4.64 6.89 6.12
N VAL A 181 -4.57 6.90 4.79
CA VAL A 181 -4.88 5.74 3.95
C VAL A 181 -4.04 4.54 4.36
N ILE A 182 -2.72 4.70 4.49
CA ILE A 182 -1.81 3.60 4.87
C ILE A 182 -2.07 3.13 6.31
N SER A 183 -2.39 4.04 7.24
CA SER A 183 -2.70 3.68 8.63
C SER A 183 -3.97 2.83 8.76
N VAL A 184 -4.97 3.09 7.91
CA VAL A 184 -6.23 2.34 7.88
C VAL A 184 -6.07 1.04 7.10
N GLU A 185 -5.30 1.05 6.01
CA GLU A 185 -5.04 -0.12 5.18
C GLU A 185 -3.54 -0.45 5.08
N PRO A 186 -2.95 -1.03 6.14
CA PRO A 186 -1.51 -1.33 6.16
C PRO A 186 -1.10 -2.44 5.19
N ARG A 187 -2.05 -3.21 4.62
CA ARG A 187 -1.72 -4.18 3.56
C ARG A 187 -1.14 -3.52 2.32
N ALA A 188 -1.38 -2.22 2.12
CA ALA A 188 -0.73 -1.46 1.04
C ALA A 188 0.81 -1.50 1.12
N ILE A 189 1.38 -1.65 2.32
CA ILE A 189 2.84 -1.75 2.53
C ILE A 189 3.38 -3.09 1.99
N LEU A 190 2.55 -4.14 2.00
CA LEU A 190 2.93 -5.49 1.57
C LEU A 190 3.01 -5.66 0.04
N TYR A 191 2.41 -4.75 -0.72
CA TYR A 191 2.51 -4.72 -2.17
C TYR A 191 3.78 -4.00 -2.60
N SER A 192 4.35 -4.36 -3.76
CA SER A 192 5.46 -3.60 -4.34
C SER A 192 5.02 -2.16 -4.68
N LEU A 193 5.97 -1.22 -4.79
CA LEU A 193 5.63 0.15 -5.18
C LEU A 193 4.97 0.18 -6.57
N GLU A 194 5.49 -0.61 -7.50
CA GLU A 194 4.92 -0.76 -8.84
C GLU A 194 3.48 -1.31 -8.81
N ASP A 195 3.18 -2.27 -7.94
CA ASP A 195 1.82 -2.80 -7.79
C ASP A 195 0.85 -1.76 -7.23
N VAL A 196 1.30 -0.93 -6.28
CA VAL A 196 0.50 0.17 -5.74
C VAL A 196 0.27 1.22 -6.83
N GLU A 197 1.31 1.57 -7.59
CA GLU A 197 1.25 2.52 -8.70
C GLU A 197 0.25 2.08 -9.76
N ARG A 198 0.41 0.86 -10.29
CA ARG A 198 -0.46 0.27 -11.31
C ARG A 198 -1.92 0.22 -10.84
N LYS A 199 -2.12 -0.04 -9.54
CA LYS A 199 -3.45 -0.04 -8.93
C LYS A 199 -4.06 1.36 -8.89
N VAL A 200 -3.30 2.36 -8.47
CA VAL A 200 -3.76 3.76 -8.48
C VAL A 200 -4.08 4.20 -9.91
N GLU A 201 -3.21 3.89 -10.88
CA GLU A 201 -3.44 4.21 -12.29
C GLU A 201 -4.69 3.54 -12.85
N PHE A 202 -4.95 2.28 -12.51
CA PHE A 202 -6.17 1.60 -12.91
C PHE A 202 -7.42 2.24 -12.30
N LEU A 203 -7.39 2.54 -10.99
CA LEU A 203 -8.52 3.16 -10.30
C LEU A 203 -8.84 4.53 -10.91
N VAL A 204 -7.84 5.39 -11.06
CA VAL A 204 -8.03 6.75 -11.58
C VAL A 204 -8.31 6.75 -13.08
N GLY A 205 -7.46 6.09 -13.86
CA GLY A 205 -7.49 6.15 -15.32
C GLY A 205 -8.58 5.26 -15.95
N ARG A 206 -8.80 4.05 -15.43
CA ARG A 206 -9.77 3.11 -16.02
C ARG A 206 -11.13 3.16 -15.35
N MET A 207 -11.18 3.24 -14.02
CA MET A 207 -12.44 3.28 -13.27
C MET A 207 -12.99 4.69 -13.06
N GLY A 208 -12.23 5.73 -13.42
CA GLY A 208 -12.65 7.13 -13.26
C GLY A 208 -12.69 7.60 -11.80
N PHE A 209 -11.91 6.97 -10.91
CA PHE A 209 -11.85 7.39 -9.51
C PHE A 209 -11.11 8.71 -9.37
N GLU A 210 -11.62 9.59 -8.52
CA GLU A 210 -10.81 10.65 -7.97
C GLU A 210 -9.85 10.07 -6.93
N ILE A 211 -8.59 10.49 -6.95
CA ILE A 211 -7.59 9.99 -6.01
C ILE A 211 -8.02 10.16 -4.54
N GLY A 212 -8.75 11.24 -4.24
CA GLY A 212 -9.29 11.51 -2.91
C GLY A 212 -10.22 10.43 -2.37
N TRP A 213 -10.83 9.61 -3.24
CA TRP A 213 -11.71 8.52 -2.82
C TRP A 213 -10.96 7.40 -2.12
N LEU A 214 -9.63 7.29 -2.29
CA LEU A 214 -8.81 6.35 -1.50
C LEU A 214 -8.84 6.65 -0.01
N VAL A 215 -9.14 7.89 0.39
CA VAL A 215 -9.32 8.25 1.81
C VAL A 215 -10.59 7.63 2.38
N GLU A 216 -11.65 7.56 1.57
CA GLU A 216 -12.93 6.97 1.97
C GLU A 216 -12.93 5.43 1.82
N TYR A 217 -12.20 4.93 0.82
CA TYR A 217 -12.12 3.52 0.46
C TYR A 217 -10.68 3.00 0.38
N PRO A 218 -9.92 3.03 1.50
CA PRO A 218 -8.53 2.59 1.50
C PRO A 218 -8.41 1.08 1.20
N GLU A 219 -9.48 0.30 1.38
CA GLU A 219 -9.49 -1.16 1.17
C GLU A 219 -9.10 -1.57 -0.25
N PHE A 220 -9.22 -0.68 -1.24
CA PHE A 220 -8.74 -0.92 -2.60
C PHE A 220 -7.25 -1.24 -2.61
N LEU A 221 -6.44 -0.53 -1.82
CA LEU A 221 -5.00 -0.77 -1.75
C LEU A 221 -4.65 -2.11 -1.10
N GLY A 222 -5.55 -2.68 -0.29
CA GLY A 222 -5.34 -3.95 0.41
C GLY A 222 -5.76 -5.21 -0.34
N ILE A 223 -6.32 -5.10 -1.55
CA ILE A 223 -6.71 -6.25 -2.38
C ILE A 223 -5.91 -6.33 -3.69
N ASN A 224 -5.81 -7.54 -4.27
CA ASN A 224 -5.06 -7.75 -5.50
C ASN A 224 -5.81 -7.19 -6.72
N LEU A 225 -5.11 -6.41 -7.55
CA LEU A 225 -5.66 -5.74 -8.74
C LEU A 225 -6.19 -6.75 -9.76
N ASP A 226 -5.34 -7.66 -10.23
CA ASP A 226 -5.62 -8.58 -11.35
C ASP A 226 -6.64 -9.67 -10.99
N ARG A 227 -6.60 -10.15 -9.75
CA ARG A 227 -7.48 -11.24 -9.27
C ARG A 227 -8.83 -10.74 -8.77
N SER A 228 -8.92 -9.47 -8.36
CA SER A 228 -10.13 -8.96 -7.69
C SER A 228 -10.73 -7.74 -8.38
N ILE A 229 -9.98 -6.67 -8.59
CA ILE A 229 -10.54 -5.40 -9.07
C ILE A 229 -10.85 -5.49 -10.56
N ILE A 230 -9.88 -5.90 -11.39
CA ILE A 230 -10.03 -5.96 -12.85
C ILE A 230 -11.19 -6.88 -13.28
N PRO A 231 -11.30 -8.13 -12.80
CA PRO A 231 -12.38 -9.03 -13.22
C PRO A 231 -13.75 -8.51 -12.81
N ARG A 232 -13.86 -7.87 -11.63
CA ARG A 232 -15.10 -7.24 -11.18
C ARG A 232 -15.46 -6.07 -12.08
N HIS A 233 -14.51 -5.20 -12.38
CA HIS A 233 -14.72 -4.05 -13.25
C HIS A 233 -15.18 -4.45 -14.65
N ASN A 234 -14.53 -5.45 -15.26
CA ASN A 234 -14.91 -5.93 -16.58
C ASN A 234 -16.34 -6.49 -16.62
N VAL A 235 -16.78 -7.21 -15.57
CA VAL A 235 -18.16 -7.68 -15.45
C VAL A 235 -19.12 -6.49 -15.34
N VAL A 236 -18.81 -5.51 -14.50
CA VAL A 236 -19.66 -4.32 -14.32
C VAL A 236 -19.77 -3.51 -15.61
N GLU A 237 -18.66 -3.28 -16.31
CA GLU A 237 -18.63 -2.55 -17.58
C GLU A 237 -19.43 -3.29 -18.66
N TYR A 238 -19.29 -4.62 -18.75
CA TYR A 238 -20.10 -5.42 -19.67
C TYR A 238 -21.59 -5.31 -19.34
N LEU A 239 -21.99 -5.53 -18.09
CA LEU A 239 -23.39 -5.44 -17.67
C LEU A 239 -23.97 -4.04 -17.91
N ALA A 240 -23.17 -2.98 -17.71
CA ALA A 240 -23.56 -1.62 -18.03
C ALA A 240 -23.85 -1.46 -19.54
N SER A 241 -22.98 -1.99 -20.40
CA SER A 241 -23.13 -1.86 -21.87
C SER A 241 -24.34 -2.59 -22.43
N VAL A 242 -24.79 -3.68 -21.80
CA VAL A 242 -25.98 -4.45 -22.20
C VAL A 242 -27.25 -4.01 -21.47
N GLY A 243 -27.18 -2.99 -20.58
CA GLY A 243 -28.30 -2.53 -19.78
C GLY A 243 -28.76 -3.55 -18.72
N GLY A 244 -27.90 -4.48 -18.32
CA GLY A 244 -28.15 -5.49 -17.28
C GLY A 244 -28.01 -4.97 -15.85
N LEU A 245 -27.47 -3.76 -15.67
CA LEU A 245 -27.45 -3.07 -14.37
C LEU A 245 -28.74 -2.27 -14.19
N GLY A 246 -29.53 -2.66 -13.19
CA GLY A 246 -30.70 -1.86 -12.78
C GLY A 246 -30.31 -0.54 -12.14
N ASP A 247 -29.33 -0.58 -11.22
CA ASP A 247 -28.78 0.58 -10.53
C ASP A 247 -27.24 0.60 -10.67
N PRO A 248 -26.59 1.78 -10.63
CA PRO A 248 -25.14 1.89 -10.60
C PRO A 248 -24.55 1.18 -9.38
N ILE A 249 -23.46 0.44 -9.59
CA ILE A 249 -22.77 -0.24 -8.49
C ILE A 249 -21.92 0.77 -7.73
N GLU A 250 -22.21 0.93 -6.43
CA GLU A 250 -21.36 1.75 -5.57
C GLU A 250 -19.94 1.19 -5.46
N MET A 251 -18.96 2.10 -5.41
CA MET A 251 -17.54 1.74 -5.41
C MET A 251 -17.13 0.83 -4.25
N LYS A 252 -17.68 1.06 -3.06
CA LYS A 252 -17.44 0.21 -1.89
C LYS A 252 -17.73 -1.27 -2.16
N HIS A 253 -18.66 -1.59 -3.07
CA HIS A 253 -19.02 -2.98 -3.37
C HIS A 253 -17.94 -3.74 -4.13
N TYR A 254 -17.06 -3.05 -4.87
CA TYR A 254 -15.92 -3.66 -5.55
C TYR A 254 -14.93 -4.29 -4.57
N VAL A 255 -14.82 -3.77 -3.35
CA VAL A 255 -13.89 -4.27 -2.33
C VAL A 255 -14.62 -5.05 -1.24
N ARG A 256 -15.82 -4.61 -0.82
CA ARG A 256 -16.56 -5.21 0.31
C ARG A 256 -17.32 -6.48 -0.02
N PHE A 257 -17.69 -6.70 -1.29
CA PHE A 257 -18.31 -7.98 -1.65
C PHE A 257 -17.25 -9.08 -1.62
N SER A 258 -17.59 -10.20 -0.96
CA SER A 258 -16.83 -11.43 -1.12
C SER A 258 -16.90 -11.87 -2.59
N ARG A 259 -15.90 -12.65 -3.04
CA ARG A 259 -15.90 -13.19 -4.42
C ARG A 259 -17.20 -13.96 -4.71
N LEU A 260 -17.67 -14.77 -3.76
CA LEU A 260 -18.92 -15.52 -3.88
C LEU A 260 -20.16 -14.61 -3.97
N ARG A 261 -20.23 -13.57 -3.13
CA ARG A 261 -21.35 -12.62 -3.16
C ARG A 261 -21.40 -11.86 -4.48
N PHE A 262 -20.25 -11.38 -4.97
CA PHE A 262 -20.15 -10.72 -6.27
C PHE A 262 -20.58 -11.68 -7.40
N TYR A 263 -20.09 -12.91 -7.38
CA TYR A 263 -20.45 -13.92 -8.37
C TYR A 263 -21.96 -14.19 -8.40
N ASN A 264 -22.58 -14.43 -7.25
CA ASN A 264 -24.02 -14.74 -7.19
C ASN A 264 -24.91 -13.59 -7.67
N LEU A 265 -24.48 -12.35 -7.51
CA LEU A 265 -25.26 -11.16 -7.88
C LEU A 265 -25.05 -10.74 -9.33
N PHE A 266 -23.80 -10.76 -9.81
CA PHE A 266 -23.44 -10.16 -11.11
C PHE A 266 -22.98 -11.16 -12.16
N VAL A 267 -22.62 -12.39 -11.76
CA VAL A 267 -22.05 -13.37 -12.69
C VAL A 267 -23.04 -14.52 -12.94
N LYS A 268 -23.52 -15.18 -11.88
CA LYS A 268 -24.46 -16.31 -11.97
C LYS A 268 -25.74 -16.01 -12.77
N PRO A 269 -26.36 -14.82 -12.68
CA PRO A 269 -27.54 -14.52 -13.49
C PRO A 269 -27.25 -14.27 -14.98
N TYR A 270 -25.97 -14.09 -15.35
CA TYR A 270 -25.53 -13.67 -16.68
C TYR A 270 -24.40 -14.60 -17.18
N PRO A 271 -24.72 -15.71 -17.87
CA PRO A 271 -23.75 -16.73 -18.27
C PRO A 271 -22.53 -16.17 -19.03
N GLU A 272 -22.70 -15.11 -19.81
CA GLU A 272 -21.63 -14.43 -20.55
C GLU A 272 -20.56 -13.84 -19.62
N CYS A 273 -20.96 -13.44 -18.41
CA CYS A 273 -20.06 -12.89 -17.39
C CYS A 273 -19.16 -13.96 -16.77
N GLU A 274 -19.47 -15.26 -16.88
CA GLU A 274 -18.60 -16.32 -16.34
C GLU A 274 -17.23 -16.31 -17.00
N ARG A 275 -17.19 -16.12 -18.32
CA ARG A 275 -15.94 -16.01 -19.08
C ARG A 275 -15.16 -14.74 -18.72
N ILE A 276 -15.85 -13.62 -18.49
CA ILE A 276 -15.25 -12.32 -18.16
C ILE A 276 -14.67 -12.33 -16.74
N PHE A 277 -15.38 -12.92 -15.78
CA PHE A 277 -14.95 -13.00 -14.39
C PHE A 277 -13.81 -14.02 -14.16
N GLY A 278 -13.48 -14.81 -15.18
CA GLY A 278 -12.54 -15.94 -15.10
C GLY A 278 -13.12 -17.15 -14.35
N GLY A 279 -14.45 -17.23 -14.24
CA GLY A 279 -15.20 -18.26 -13.53
C GLY A 279 -14.86 -18.43 -12.05
N LEU A 280 -15.65 -19.26 -11.37
CA LEU A 280 -15.08 -20.14 -10.33
C LEU A 280 -14.43 -21.30 -11.09
N VAL A 281 -13.41 -21.03 -11.89
CA VAL A 281 -12.56 -22.12 -12.35
C VAL A 281 -11.90 -22.62 -11.08
N ARG A 282 -12.52 -23.65 -10.46
CA ARG A 282 -11.76 -24.71 -9.80
C ARG A 282 -10.56 -24.87 -10.69
N GLU A 283 -9.36 -24.63 -10.17
CA GLU A 283 -8.16 -25.17 -10.77
C GLU A 283 -8.50 -26.65 -11.03
N ARG A 284 -8.92 -26.97 -12.25
CA ARG A 284 -8.81 -28.31 -12.78
C ARG A 284 -7.32 -28.40 -12.90
N LYS A 285 -6.73 -28.86 -11.79
CA LYS A 285 -5.41 -29.43 -11.66
C LYS A 285 -5.06 -29.96 -13.04
N ASP A 286 -4.08 -29.31 -13.65
CA ASP A 286 -3.71 -29.50 -15.04
C ASP A 286 -3.92 -30.96 -15.44
N GLU A 287 -4.72 -31.20 -16.47
CA GLU A 287 -4.80 -32.46 -17.21
C GLU A 287 -3.46 -32.74 -17.93
N SER A 288 -2.32 -32.45 -17.29
CA SER A 288 -0.96 -32.83 -17.65
C SER A 288 -0.43 -33.96 -16.75
N THR A 289 -1.22 -34.41 -15.76
CA THR A 289 -0.83 -35.55 -14.89
C THR A 289 -1.40 -36.91 -15.33
N GLU A 290 -2.39 -36.99 -16.24
CA GLU A 290 -2.90 -38.28 -16.73
C GLU A 290 -2.16 -38.82 -17.97
N GLU A 291 -1.47 -37.98 -18.73
CA GLU A 291 -0.62 -38.43 -19.84
C GLU A 291 0.74 -38.95 -19.31
N ASN A 292 1.34 -38.27 -18.32
CA ASN A 292 2.58 -38.71 -17.68
C ASN A 292 2.44 -39.98 -16.81
N VAL A 293 1.23 -40.31 -16.33
CA VAL A 293 1.01 -41.57 -15.58
C VAL A 293 0.78 -42.75 -16.53
N ARG A 294 0.27 -42.53 -17.75
CA ARG A 294 0.17 -43.58 -18.78
C ARG A 294 1.55 -43.92 -19.37
N ASP A 295 2.38 -42.92 -19.63
CA ASP A 295 3.73 -43.15 -20.16
C ASP A 295 4.66 -43.82 -19.14
N MET A 296 4.52 -43.50 -17.85
CA MET A 296 5.33 -44.15 -16.82
C MET A 296 4.88 -45.59 -16.51
N LYS A 297 3.62 -45.95 -16.79
CA LYS A 297 3.12 -47.32 -16.61
C LYS A 297 3.55 -48.26 -17.76
N LEU A 298 3.66 -47.73 -18.98
CA LEU A 298 4.18 -48.48 -20.14
C LEU A 298 5.68 -48.80 -20.01
N VAL A 299 6.47 -47.94 -19.37
CA VAL A 299 7.90 -48.21 -19.12
C VAL A 299 8.12 -49.29 -18.06
N VAL A 300 7.24 -49.40 -17.06
CA VAL A 300 7.35 -50.41 -16.00
C VAL A 300 6.88 -51.80 -16.47
N GLU A 301 5.88 -51.87 -17.35
CA GLU A 301 5.41 -53.14 -17.95
C GLU A 301 6.35 -53.69 -19.04
N SER A 302 7.36 -52.93 -19.46
CA SER A 302 8.38 -53.37 -20.44
C SER A 302 9.67 -53.91 -19.79
N LEU A 303 9.73 -53.96 -18.45
CA LEU A 303 10.90 -54.40 -17.68
C LEU A 303 10.62 -55.59 -16.73
N HIS A 304 9.52 -56.33 -16.96
CA HIS A 304 9.28 -57.67 -16.42
C HIS A 304 8.94 -58.63 -17.56
#